data_AF-A0A432UX81-F1
#
_entry.id   AF-A0A432UX81-F1
#
_cell.length_a   1.000
_cell.length_b   1.000
_cell.length_c   1.000
_cell.angle_alpha   90.00
_cell.angle_beta   90.00
_cell.angle_gamma   90.00
#
_symmetry.space_group_name_H-M   'P 1'
#
loop_
_entity.id
_entity.type
_entity.pdbx_description
1 polymer ?
#
loop_
_entity_poly.entity_id
_entity_poly.type
_entity_poly.pdbx_seq_one_letter_code
_entity_poly.pdbx_strand_id
1 'polypeptide(L)'
;LDRLCGRKGEIKDYDSRELNNIQTVGEPLQRKLFPNATIPTLKQLIELLNQSPQIHAFVELKRHSIKPFGLENYVDTVIEALSNAKFQYSLISFRDDALRYAQQRYDIPIGWVLREHSAASRAIAKTFFPNYLISNAVRIPPQPESFWPGSWKWAVYDIDNEKEAAMWLQQGADLIETCCIIDMLNEYE
;
A
#
# COMPACT_ATOMS: atom_id res chain seq x y z
N LEU A 1 -8.55 8.12 -12.89
CA LEU A 1 -9.04 7.66 -14.21
C LEU A 1 -8.12 8.13 -15.34
N ASP A 2 -7.70 9.40 -15.35
CA ASP A 2 -6.95 10.00 -16.47
C ASP A 2 -5.71 9.20 -16.88
N ARG A 3 -4.78 8.99 -15.93
CA ARG A 3 -3.50 8.32 -16.19
C ARG A 3 -3.64 6.86 -16.65
N LEU A 4 -4.49 6.07 -15.96
CA LEU A 4 -4.53 4.62 -16.13
C LEU A 4 -5.68 4.12 -17.02
N CYS A 5 -6.63 4.98 -17.36
CA CYS A 5 -7.80 4.62 -18.18
C CYS A 5 -8.00 5.57 -19.37
N GLY A 6 -7.20 6.65 -19.49
CA GLY A 6 -7.38 7.66 -20.54
C GLY A 6 -8.70 8.42 -20.43
N ARG A 7 -9.35 8.41 -19.26
CA ARG A 7 -10.66 9.05 -19.01
C ARG A 7 -10.55 10.15 -17.97
N LYS A 8 -11.07 11.34 -18.27
CA LYS A 8 -11.22 12.42 -17.28
C LYS A 8 -12.31 12.07 -16.24
N GLY A 9 -12.18 12.58 -15.03
CA GLY A 9 -13.11 12.36 -13.91
C GLY A 9 -12.43 11.79 -12.66
N GLU A 10 -13.09 11.94 -11.51
CA GLU A 10 -12.66 11.35 -10.24
C GLU A 10 -13.38 10.00 -10.00
N ILE A 11 -12.73 9.08 -9.28
CA ILE A 11 -13.31 7.75 -8.99
C ILE A 11 -14.65 7.87 -8.26
N LYS A 12 -14.79 8.87 -7.39
CA LYS A 12 -16.00 9.12 -6.58
C LYS A 12 -17.24 9.50 -7.40
N ASP A 13 -17.05 9.90 -8.65
CA ASP A 13 -18.14 10.40 -9.52
C ASP A 13 -18.87 9.25 -10.23
N TYR A 14 -18.44 7.99 -9.99
CA TYR A 14 -18.95 6.79 -10.64
C TYR A 14 -19.35 5.75 -9.60
N ASP A 15 -20.36 4.94 -9.90
CA ASP A 15 -20.67 3.78 -9.09
C ASP A 15 -19.69 2.61 -9.34
N SER A 16 -19.73 1.60 -8.47
CA SER A 16 -18.82 0.45 -8.57
C SER A 16 -18.98 -0.36 -9.86
N ARG A 17 -20.18 -0.43 -10.44
CA ARG A 17 -20.44 -1.15 -11.70
C ARG A 17 -19.88 -0.37 -12.87
N GLU A 18 -20.07 0.94 -12.89
CA GLU A 18 -19.50 1.84 -13.90
C GLU A 18 -17.98 1.76 -13.91
N LEU A 19 -17.33 1.89 -12.74
CA LEU A 19 -15.88 1.76 -12.61
C LEU A 19 -15.36 0.40 -13.11
N ASN A 20 -16.05 -0.68 -12.76
CA ASN A 20 -15.63 -2.04 -13.15
C ASN A 20 -15.76 -2.30 -14.66
N ASN A 21 -16.50 -1.46 -15.39
CA ASN A 21 -16.59 -1.50 -16.86
C ASN A 21 -15.59 -0.56 -17.55
N ILE A 22 -14.83 0.25 -16.80
CA ILE A 22 -13.80 1.10 -17.37
C ILE A 22 -12.56 0.26 -17.68
N GLN A 23 -12.23 0.15 -18.96
CA GLN A 23 -10.98 -0.47 -19.40
C GLN A 23 -9.77 0.34 -18.93
N THR A 24 -8.77 -0.36 -18.41
CA THR A 24 -7.47 0.21 -18.11
C THR A 24 -6.64 0.28 -19.37
N VAL A 25 -6.01 1.42 -19.61
CA VAL A 25 -5.09 1.61 -20.73
C VAL A 25 -3.65 1.31 -20.33
N GLY A 26 -3.28 1.18 -19.06
CA GLY A 26 -1.95 0.68 -18.60
C GLY A 26 -0.70 1.14 -19.38
N GLU A 27 0.40 0.40 -19.23
CA GLU A 27 1.58 0.51 -20.09
C GLU A 27 1.38 -0.25 -21.43
N PRO A 28 2.09 0.08 -22.53
CA PRO A 28 1.88 -0.56 -23.84
C PRO A 28 1.93 -2.09 -23.82
N LEU A 29 2.86 -2.68 -23.07
CA LEU A 29 2.96 -4.13 -22.92
C LEU A 29 1.78 -4.72 -22.17
N GLN A 30 1.34 -4.07 -21.08
CA GLN A 30 0.16 -4.49 -20.31
C GLN A 30 -1.11 -4.47 -21.17
N ARG A 31 -1.30 -3.44 -22.02
CA ARG A 31 -2.44 -3.41 -22.96
C ARG A 31 -2.45 -4.59 -23.92
N LYS A 32 -1.27 -4.96 -24.43
CA LYS A 32 -1.13 -6.06 -25.38
C LYS A 32 -1.46 -7.40 -24.72
N LEU A 33 -1.00 -7.61 -23.48
CA LEU A 33 -1.20 -8.86 -22.75
C LEU A 33 -2.60 -8.96 -22.14
N PHE A 34 -3.18 -7.83 -21.72
CA PHE A 34 -4.47 -7.77 -21.02
C PHE A 34 -5.40 -6.72 -21.65
N PRO A 35 -5.83 -6.90 -22.91
CA PRO A 35 -6.59 -5.90 -23.66
C PRO A 35 -7.97 -5.58 -23.05
N ASN A 36 -8.48 -6.47 -22.18
CA ASN A 36 -9.78 -6.35 -21.54
C ASN A 36 -9.68 -6.08 -20.03
N ALA A 37 -8.50 -5.71 -19.52
CA ALA A 37 -8.35 -5.38 -18.09
C ALA A 37 -9.23 -4.17 -17.74
N THR A 38 -9.94 -4.27 -16.62
CA THR A 38 -10.78 -3.20 -16.07
C THR A 38 -10.36 -2.87 -14.65
N ILE A 39 -10.93 -1.81 -14.07
CA ILE A 39 -10.65 -1.43 -12.68
C ILE A 39 -11.27 -2.49 -11.75
N PRO A 40 -10.47 -3.26 -10.98
CA PRO A 40 -11.01 -4.26 -10.08
C PRO A 40 -11.67 -3.62 -8.86
N THR A 41 -12.70 -4.27 -8.34
CA THR A 41 -13.26 -3.95 -7.02
C THR A 41 -12.42 -4.60 -5.91
N LEU A 42 -12.48 -4.05 -4.69
CA LEU A 42 -11.84 -4.69 -3.53
C LEU A 42 -12.39 -6.10 -3.29
N LYS A 43 -13.68 -6.33 -3.54
CA LYS A 43 -14.30 -7.65 -3.44
C LYS A 43 -13.66 -8.67 -4.40
N GLN A 44 -13.46 -8.30 -5.67
CA GLN A 44 -12.79 -9.16 -6.65
C GLN A 44 -11.34 -9.47 -6.24
N LEU A 45 -10.62 -8.48 -5.69
CA LEU A 45 -9.27 -8.71 -5.16
C LEU A 45 -9.30 -9.71 -4.00
N ILE A 46 -10.24 -9.58 -3.06
CA ILE A 46 -10.38 -10.49 -1.92
C ILE A 46 -10.70 -11.91 -2.40
N GLU A 47 -11.62 -12.08 -3.35
CA GLU A 47 -11.96 -13.38 -3.94
C GLU A 47 -10.74 -14.05 -4.60
N LEU A 48 -9.88 -13.27 -5.25
CA LEU A 48 -8.63 -13.74 -5.82
C LEU A 48 -7.62 -14.15 -4.74
N LEU A 49 -7.30 -13.26 -3.80
CA LEU A 49 -6.28 -13.49 -2.78
C LEU A 49 -6.69 -14.55 -1.75
N ASN A 50 -7.99 -14.80 -1.57
CA ASN A 50 -8.51 -15.90 -0.76
C ASN A 50 -8.09 -17.28 -1.27
N GLN A 51 -7.63 -17.38 -2.52
CA GLN A 51 -7.06 -18.61 -3.09
C GLN A 51 -5.60 -18.83 -2.70
N SER A 52 -4.97 -17.85 -2.03
CA SER A 52 -3.58 -17.90 -1.56
C SER A 52 -3.45 -17.29 -0.16
N PRO A 53 -3.93 -17.99 0.90
CA PRO A 53 -3.93 -17.49 2.28
C PRO A 53 -2.55 -17.11 2.85
N GLN A 54 -1.46 -17.60 2.24
CA GLN A 54 -0.08 -17.28 2.62
C GLN A 54 0.35 -15.85 2.25
N ILE A 55 -0.41 -15.16 1.39
CA ILE A 55 -0.10 -13.79 0.98
C ILE A 55 -0.40 -12.84 2.14
N HIS A 56 0.51 -11.88 2.36
CA HIS A 56 0.25 -10.69 3.14
C HIS A 56 -0.03 -9.51 2.20
N ALA A 57 -1.21 -8.90 2.30
CA ALA A 57 -1.58 -7.76 1.48
C ALA A 57 -1.48 -6.44 2.26
N PHE A 58 -0.82 -5.45 1.69
CA PHE A 58 -0.89 -4.07 2.18
C PHE A 58 -2.02 -3.33 1.46
N VAL A 59 -3.06 -2.94 2.20
CA VAL A 59 -4.22 -2.24 1.66
C VAL A 59 -4.10 -0.75 1.97
N GLU A 60 -3.76 0.05 0.96
CA GLU A 60 -3.53 1.49 1.17
C GLU A 60 -4.84 2.31 1.20
N LEU A 61 -5.10 2.96 2.34
CA LEU A 61 -6.13 3.98 2.48
C LEU A 61 -5.68 5.29 1.83
N LYS A 62 -6.25 5.59 0.65
CA LYS A 62 -5.90 6.80 -0.11
C LYS A 62 -6.62 8.04 0.43
N ARG A 63 -5.86 9.13 0.63
CA ARG A 63 -6.39 10.43 1.09
C ARG A 63 -7.56 10.97 0.25
N HIS A 64 -7.58 10.66 -1.05
CA HIS A 64 -8.60 11.15 -1.98
C HIS A 64 -9.96 10.46 -1.77
N SER A 65 -9.99 9.31 -1.10
CA SER A 65 -11.22 8.64 -0.68
C SER A 65 -11.71 9.15 0.67
N ILE A 66 -10.80 9.48 1.59
CA ILE A 66 -11.15 10.04 2.92
C ILE A 66 -11.90 11.37 2.80
N LYS A 67 -11.46 12.26 1.91
CA LYS A 67 -12.05 13.60 1.77
C LYS A 67 -13.55 13.60 1.43
N PRO A 68 -14.03 12.84 0.42
CA PRO A 68 -15.46 12.82 0.08
C PRO A 68 -16.31 11.92 1.01
N PHE A 69 -15.76 10.83 1.54
CA PHE A 69 -16.57 9.83 2.26
C PHE A 69 -16.50 9.95 3.79
N GLY A 70 -15.64 10.81 4.32
CA GLY A 70 -15.36 10.90 5.75
C GLY A 70 -14.37 9.81 6.19
N LEU A 71 -13.56 10.11 7.22
CA LEU A 71 -12.51 9.22 7.68
C LEU A 71 -13.09 7.91 8.27
N GLU A 72 -14.00 8.02 9.22
CA GLU A 72 -14.58 6.88 9.94
C GLU A 72 -15.34 5.95 8.99
N ASN A 73 -16.29 6.51 8.25
CA ASN A 73 -17.10 5.77 7.29
C ASN A 73 -16.25 5.08 6.20
N TYR A 74 -15.19 5.74 5.71
CA TYR A 74 -14.29 5.11 4.74
C TYR A 74 -13.52 3.93 5.34
N VAL A 75 -12.96 4.09 6.53
CA VAL A 75 -12.22 3.00 7.21
C VAL A 75 -13.14 1.84 7.53
N ASP A 76 -14.31 2.10 8.13
CA ASP A 76 -15.30 1.09 8.48
C ASP A 76 -15.74 0.29 7.24
N THR A 77 -16.01 0.97 6.12
CA THR A 77 -16.40 0.33 4.86
C THR A 77 -15.29 -0.57 4.31
N VAL A 78 -14.03 -0.14 4.36
CA VAL A 78 -12.89 -0.96 3.89
C VAL A 78 -12.71 -2.20 4.77
N ILE A 79 -12.83 -2.06 6.08
CA ILE A 79 -12.71 -3.17 7.03
C ILE A 79 -13.87 -4.15 6.87
N GLU A 80 -15.09 -3.66 6.72
CA GLU A 80 -16.26 -4.51 6.47
C GLU A 80 -16.08 -5.30 5.17
N ALA A 81 -15.57 -4.68 4.10
CA ALA A 81 -15.25 -5.39 2.86
C ALA A 81 -14.20 -6.49 3.08
N LEU A 82 -13.18 -6.23 3.90
CA LEU A 82 -12.10 -7.18 4.25
C LEU A 82 -12.51 -8.25 5.26
N SER A 83 -13.72 -8.21 5.83
CA SER A 83 -14.17 -9.17 6.85
C SER A 83 -14.12 -10.64 6.41
N ASN A 84 -14.24 -10.89 5.10
CA ASN A 84 -14.17 -12.23 4.49
C ASN A 84 -12.79 -12.58 3.91
N ALA A 85 -11.76 -11.79 4.22
CA ALA A 85 -10.39 -12.09 3.81
C ALA A 85 -9.86 -13.31 4.59
N LYS A 86 -9.33 -14.28 3.85
CA LYS A 86 -8.66 -15.48 4.36
C LYS A 86 -7.13 -15.35 4.34
N PHE A 87 -6.63 -14.29 3.72
CA PHE A 87 -5.21 -13.92 3.66
C PHE A 87 -4.88 -12.91 4.77
N GLN A 88 -3.59 -12.75 5.07
CA GLN A 88 -3.15 -11.75 6.05
C GLN A 88 -3.16 -10.36 5.42
N TYR A 89 -3.55 -9.33 6.16
CA TYR A 89 -3.48 -7.97 5.64
C TYR A 89 -3.10 -6.95 6.72
N SER A 90 -2.55 -5.83 6.26
CA SER A 90 -2.35 -4.62 7.05
C SER A 90 -2.94 -3.43 6.31
N LEU A 91 -3.58 -2.52 7.03
CA LEU A 91 -3.95 -1.23 6.44
C LEU A 91 -2.74 -0.30 6.44
N ILE A 92 -2.47 0.33 5.31
CA ILE A 92 -1.40 1.33 5.21
C ILE A 92 -1.94 2.69 4.79
N SER A 93 -1.30 3.78 5.22
CA SER A 93 -1.70 5.12 4.78
C SER A 93 -0.65 6.16 5.05
N PHE A 94 -0.69 7.26 4.31
CA PHE A 94 -0.01 8.52 4.67
C PHE A 94 -0.74 9.31 5.77
N ARG A 95 -1.92 8.86 6.20
CA ARG A 95 -2.78 9.53 7.19
C ARG A 95 -2.74 8.74 8.50
N ASP A 96 -1.97 9.22 9.46
CA ASP A 96 -1.83 8.60 10.78
C ASP A 96 -3.17 8.59 11.53
N ASP A 97 -4.01 9.62 11.38
CA ASP A 97 -5.35 9.66 11.98
C ASP A 97 -6.26 8.52 11.50
N ALA A 98 -6.22 8.18 10.21
CA ALA A 98 -6.98 7.05 9.67
C ALA A 98 -6.47 5.70 10.23
N LEU A 99 -5.16 5.55 10.37
CA LEU A 99 -4.55 4.33 10.93
C LEU A 99 -4.84 4.19 12.42
N ARG A 100 -4.75 5.27 13.19
CA ARG A 100 -5.08 5.29 14.62
C ARG A 100 -6.54 4.94 14.87
N TYR A 101 -7.46 5.47 14.05
CA TYR A 101 -8.87 5.10 14.11
C TYR A 101 -9.07 3.59 13.84
N ALA A 102 -8.45 3.06 12.78
CA ALA A 102 -8.53 1.64 12.45
C ALA A 102 -7.98 0.75 13.58
N GLN A 103 -6.81 1.08 14.10
CA GLN A 103 -6.14 0.34 15.18
C GLN A 103 -6.97 0.33 16.46
N GLN A 104 -7.49 1.49 16.88
CA GLN A 104 -8.28 1.60 18.11
C GLN A 104 -9.61 0.84 18.05
N ARG A 105 -10.21 0.73 16.86
CA ARG A 105 -11.53 0.14 16.70
C ARG A 105 -11.53 -1.35 16.35
N TYR A 106 -10.50 -1.81 15.63
CA TYR A 106 -10.50 -3.14 15.02
C TYR A 106 -9.31 -4.03 15.42
N ASP A 107 -8.33 -3.50 16.15
CA ASP A 107 -7.14 -4.24 16.59
C ASP A 107 -6.42 -4.99 15.45
N ILE A 108 -6.25 -4.31 14.32
CA ILE A 108 -5.61 -4.86 13.13
C ILE A 108 -4.19 -4.30 12.92
N PRO A 109 -3.31 -5.04 12.20
CA PRO A 109 -2.01 -4.53 11.82
C PRO A 109 -2.10 -3.30 10.93
N ILE A 110 -1.25 -2.31 11.21
CA ILE A 110 -1.19 -1.05 10.45
C ILE A 110 0.24 -0.67 10.04
N GLY A 111 0.36 -0.02 8.90
CA GLY A 111 1.63 0.53 8.40
C GLY A 111 1.52 2.02 8.08
N TRP A 112 2.41 2.83 8.65
CA TRP A 112 2.41 4.26 8.40
C TRP A 112 3.39 4.62 7.28
N VAL A 113 2.85 5.19 6.21
CA VAL A 113 3.64 5.68 5.07
C VAL A 113 4.11 7.10 5.35
N LEU A 114 5.43 7.26 5.51
CA LEU A 114 6.05 8.51 5.89
C LEU A 114 6.07 9.49 4.71
N ARG A 115 5.57 10.70 4.95
CA ARG A 115 5.78 11.83 4.02
C ARG A 115 7.18 12.39 4.14
N GLU A 116 7.71 12.37 5.35
CA GLU A 116 9.01 12.92 5.69
C GLU A 116 9.66 12.02 6.75
N HIS A 117 10.98 11.94 6.68
CA HIS A 117 11.79 11.30 7.70
C HIS A 117 12.28 12.40 8.65
N SER A 118 11.52 12.62 9.73
CA SER A 118 11.76 13.73 10.66
C SER A 118 11.63 13.28 12.12
N ALA A 119 12.21 14.06 13.04
CA ALA A 119 12.05 13.82 14.47
C ALA A 119 10.57 13.88 14.91
N ALA A 120 9.77 14.75 14.27
CA ALA A 120 8.33 14.84 14.50
C ALA A 120 7.62 13.56 14.08
N SER A 121 7.94 13.04 12.88
CA SER A 121 7.41 11.75 12.43
C SER A 121 7.83 10.61 13.36
N ARG A 122 9.10 10.57 13.77
CA ARG A 122 9.57 9.58 14.75
C ARG A 122 8.80 9.63 16.07
N ALA A 123 8.53 10.84 16.57
CA ALA A 123 7.75 11.01 17.80
C ALA A 123 6.32 10.47 17.62
N ILE A 124 5.66 10.80 16.51
CA ILE A 124 4.33 10.30 16.17
C ILE A 124 4.31 8.77 16.07
N ALA A 125 5.26 8.15 15.38
CA ALA A 125 5.36 6.68 15.29
C ALA A 125 5.45 6.00 16.67
N LYS A 126 6.19 6.62 17.60
CA LYS A 126 6.29 6.15 19.00
C LYS A 126 5.03 6.35 19.83
N THR A 127 4.03 7.11 19.35
CA THR A 127 2.77 7.30 20.09
C THR A 127 1.75 6.20 19.86
N PHE A 128 1.67 5.66 18.64
CA PHE A 128 0.66 4.66 18.27
C PHE A 128 1.24 3.35 17.74
N PHE A 129 2.57 3.22 17.72
CA PHE A 129 3.30 1.97 17.49
C PHE A 129 2.77 1.17 16.27
N PRO A 130 2.91 1.70 15.04
CA PRO A 130 2.52 0.94 13.87
C PRO A 130 3.37 -0.34 13.74
N ASN A 131 2.82 -1.35 13.06
CA ASN A 131 3.55 -2.58 12.75
C ASN A 131 4.60 -2.35 11.66
N TYR A 132 4.36 -1.37 10.77
CA TYR A 132 5.26 -1.02 9.69
C TYR A 132 5.49 0.49 9.62
N LEU A 133 6.74 0.89 9.37
CA LEU A 133 7.07 2.21 8.84
C LEU A 133 7.50 2.05 7.39
N ILE A 134 6.87 2.82 6.51
CA ILE A 134 7.05 2.68 5.07
C ILE A 134 7.56 4.02 4.54
N SER A 135 8.67 4.04 3.84
CA SER A 135 9.25 5.29 3.33
C SER A 135 9.77 5.13 1.91
N ASN A 136 9.69 6.23 1.16
CA ASN A 136 10.38 6.27 -0.12
C ASN A 136 11.90 6.28 0.13
N ALA A 137 12.66 5.49 -0.61
CA ALA A 137 14.10 5.35 -0.53
C ALA A 137 14.82 6.71 -0.53
N VAL A 138 14.40 7.63 -1.41
CA VAL A 138 15.04 8.94 -1.56
C VAL A 138 14.83 9.88 -0.37
N ARG A 139 13.92 9.52 0.54
CA ARG A 139 13.61 10.29 1.77
C ARG A 139 14.30 9.74 3.00
N ILE A 140 14.95 8.60 2.90
CA ILE A 140 15.66 7.98 4.02
C ILE A 140 17.06 8.61 4.09
N PRO A 141 17.44 9.23 5.23
CA PRO A 141 18.77 9.77 5.40
C PRO A 141 19.81 8.64 5.47
N PRO A 142 21.10 8.92 5.21
CA PRO A 142 22.14 7.92 5.36
C PRO A 142 22.27 7.42 6.81
N GLN A 143 22.91 6.27 6.98
CA GLN A 143 23.28 5.74 8.29
C GLN A 143 24.11 6.78 9.08
N PRO A 144 23.94 6.87 10.42
CA PRO A 144 23.13 5.98 11.27
C PRO A 144 21.66 6.42 11.44
N GLU A 145 21.19 7.42 10.70
CA GLU A 145 19.86 8.01 10.91
C GLU A 145 18.75 7.35 10.10
N SER A 146 19.09 6.47 9.16
CA SER A 146 18.19 5.82 8.18
C SER A 146 16.98 5.12 8.81
N PHE A 147 17.19 4.20 9.74
CA PHE A 147 16.13 3.36 10.29
C PHE A 147 16.03 3.54 11.81
N TRP A 148 14.94 4.16 12.24
CA TRP A 148 14.70 4.35 13.66
C TRP A 148 14.49 2.99 14.35
N PRO A 149 15.12 2.77 15.52
CA PRO A 149 14.84 1.59 16.33
C PRO A 149 13.42 1.66 16.89
N GLY A 150 12.74 0.51 16.89
CA GLY A 150 11.37 0.34 17.38
C GLY A 150 10.86 -1.08 17.15
N SER A 151 9.59 -1.32 17.48
CA SER A 151 8.90 -2.60 17.24
C SER A 151 8.36 -2.75 15.82
N TRP A 152 8.41 -1.69 15.02
CA TRP A 152 7.99 -1.70 13.63
C TRP A 152 9.02 -2.37 12.73
N LYS A 153 8.53 -2.90 11.61
CA LYS A 153 9.36 -3.27 10.46
C LYS A 153 9.46 -2.11 9.48
N TRP A 154 10.61 -1.95 8.81
CA TRP A 154 10.81 -0.96 7.77
C TRP A 154 10.53 -1.53 6.38
N ALA A 155 9.65 -0.88 5.63
CA ALA A 155 9.45 -1.12 4.20
C ALA A 155 9.94 0.06 3.38
N VAL A 156 10.65 -0.21 2.28
CA VAL A 156 11.23 0.81 1.40
C VAL A 156 10.66 0.68 -0.01
N TYR A 157 10.23 1.80 -0.60
CA TYR A 157 9.69 1.90 -1.96
C TYR A 157 10.35 3.07 -2.73
N ASP A 158 10.31 3.21 -4.05
CA ASP A 158 10.01 2.24 -5.11
C ASP A 158 11.37 1.70 -5.60
N ILE A 159 11.71 0.46 -5.28
CA ILE A 159 13.01 -0.12 -5.63
C ILE A 159 12.85 -1.04 -6.84
N ASP A 160 13.47 -0.68 -7.96
CA ASP A 160 13.28 -1.38 -9.23
C ASP A 160 14.55 -2.12 -9.71
N ASN A 161 15.62 -2.15 -8.92
CA ASN A 161 16.82 -2.95 -9.21
C ASN A 161 17.33 -3.72 -7.98
N GLU A 162 17.90 -4.88 -8.25
CA GLU A 162 18.27 -5.89 -7.28
C GLU A 162 19.42 -5.45 -6.35
N LYS A 163 20.40 -4.72 -6.90
CA LYS A 163 21.53 -4.19 -6.12
C LYS A 163 21.09 -3.18 -5.07
N GLU A 164 20.17 -2.31 -5.43
CA GLU A 164 19.60 -1.34 -4.50
C GLU A 164 18.74 -2.03 -3.44
N ALA A 165 17.96 -3.06 -3.81
CA ALA A 165 17.20 -3.85 -2.84
C ALA A 165 18.13 -4.54 -1.83
N ALA A 166 19.19 -5.21 -2.29
CA ALA A 166 20.19 -5.83 -1.43
C ALA A 166 20.87 -4.81 -0.51
N MET A 167 21.19 -3.61 -1.02
CA MET A 167 21.75 -2.52 -0.24
C MET A 167 20.80 -2.09 0.89
N TRP A 168 19.52 -1.85 0.60
CA TRP A 168 18.55 -1.43 1.61
C TRP A 168 18.31 -2.50 2.68
N LEU A 169 18.24 -3.78 2.28
CA LEU A 169 18.13 -4.91 3.20
C LEU A 169 19.36 -5.00 4.13
N GLN A 170 20.57 -4.85 3.59
CA GLN A 170 21.81 -4.82 4.40
C GLN A 170 21.85 -3.62 5.36
N GLN A 171 21.26 -2.49 4.97
CA GLN A 171 21.17 -1.32 5.84
C GLN A 171 20.10 -1.47 6.95
N GLY A 172 19.24 -2.48 6.88
CA GLY A 172 18.24 -2.77 7.91
C GLY A 172 16.78 -2.55 7.50
N ALA A 173 16.48 -2.45 6.20
CA ALA A 173 15.10 -2.59 5.74
C ALA A 173 14.64 -4.04 5.93
N ASP A 174 13.37 -4.22 6.31
CA ASP A 174 12.75 -5.55 6.44
C ASP A 174 12.02 -5.97 5.16
N LEU A 175 11.50 -5.01 4.39
CA LEU A 175 10.67 -5.21 3.21
C LEU A 175 11.04 -4.24 2.09
N ILE A 176 10.90 -4.70 0.85
CA ILE A 176 11.12 -3.91 -0.36
C ILE A 176 9.84 -3.93 -1.21
N GLU A 177 9.38 -2.76 -1.65
CA GLU A 177 8.33 -2.60 -2.65
C GLU A 177 8.96 -2.33 -4.01
N THR A 178 8.47 -3.03 -5.03
CA THR A 178 9.07 -3.05 -6.37
C THR A 178 8.01 -3.20 -7.46
N CYS A 179 8.25 -2.61 -8.62
CA CYS A 179 7.50 -2.91 -9.84
C CYS A 179 8.16 -4.00 -10.70
N CYS A 180 9.38 -4.45 -10.34
CA CYS A 180 10.21 -5.38 -11.11
C CYS A 180 10.31 -6.75 -10.41
N ILE A 181 9.18 -7.34 -10.02
CA ILE A 181 9.13 -8.59 -9.23
C ILE A 181 9.92 -9.75 -9.85
N ILE A 182 9.91 -9.88 -11.18
CA ILE A 182 10.63 -10.97 -11.88
C ILE A 182 12.14 -10.81 -11.70
N ASP A 183 12.66 -9.60 -11.92
CA ASP A 183 14.09 -9.31 -11.79
C ASP A 183 14.55 -9.54 -10.34
N MET A 184 13.70 -9.18 -9.37
CA MET A 184 13.96 -9.39 -7.94
C MET A 184 13.97 -10.86 -7.53
N LEU A 185 13.15 -11.72 -8.15
CA LEU A 185 13.06 -13.14 -7.79
C LEU A 185 14.16 -13.99 -8.43
N ASN A 186 14.61 -13.62 -9.64
CA ASN A 186 15.61 -14.40 -10.39
C ASN A 186 17.02 -14.41 -9.76
N GLU A 187 17.29 -13.59 -8.73
CA GLU A 187 18.54 -13.65 -7.97
C GLU A 187 18.50 -14.61 -6.76
N TYR A 188 17.33 -15.16 -6.42
CA TYR A 188 17.18 -16.12 -5.32
C TYR A 188 17.13 -17.59 -5.78
N GLU A 189 17.30 -17.86 -7.09
CA GLU A 189 17.56 -19.19 -7.67
C GLU A 189 19.05 -19.41 -7.94
#